data_AF-A0A9D8S904-F1
#
_entry.id   AF-A0A9D8S904-F1
#
_cell.length_a   1.000
_cell.length_b   1.000
_cell.length_c   1.000
_cell.angle_alpha   90.00
_cell.angle_beta   90.00
_cell.angle_gamma   90.00
#
_symmetry.space_group_name_H-M   'P 1'
#
loop_
_entity.id
_entity.type
_entity.pdbx_description
1 polymer ?
#
loop_
_entity_poly.entity_id
_entity_poly.type
_entity_poly.pdbx_seq_one_letter_code
_entity_poly.pdbx_strand_id
1 'polypeptide(L)'
;MIKKRNPWVYILLNTITLGIYGLFFWSKWTEDVNKICEGDDDESAHYILVFILGICTCFIYSLVWNYKMGERLFQKARDYNVNLKHGGIYIMLWRFLPFVSSVYKIKYLNQLAIRYNATVVSEDE
;
A
#
# COMPACT_ATOMS: atom_id res chain seq x y z
N MET A 1 5.64 -13.05 8.87
CA MET A 1 4.30 -13.16 8.26
C MET A 1 3.54 -11.84 8.32
N ILE A 2 2.87 -11.46 7.23
CA ILE A 2 2.08 -10.23 7.09
C ILE A 2 0.59 -10.54 7.31
N LYS A 3 -0.10 -9.73 8.12
CA LYS A 3 -1.51 -9.95 8.49
C LYS A 3 -2.46 -9.35 7.44
N LYS A 4 -3.49 -10.11 7.05
CA LYS A 4 -4.57 -9.64 6.16
C LYS A 4 -5.41 -8.56 6.85
N ARG A 5 -5.68 -7.46 6.14
CA ARG A 5 -6.46 -6.32 6.67
C ARG A 5 -7.81 -6.19 5.98
N ASN A 6 -8.87 -5.89 6.73
CA ASN A 6 -10.20 -5.69 6.17
C ASN A 6 -10.40 -4.21 5.76
N PRO A 7 -10.70 -3.91 4.48
CA PRO A 7 -10.90 -2.53 4.03
C PRO A 7 -12.07 -1.82 4.71
N TRP A 8 -13.12 -2.53 5.12
CA TRP A 8 -14.28 -1.94 5.80
C TRP A 8 -13.95 -1.43 7.20
N VAL A 9 -13.12 -2.18 7.91
CA VAL A 9 -12.63 -1.81 9.24
C VAL A 9 -11.80 -0.52 9.15
N TYR A 10 -10.94 -0.41 8.13
CA TYR A 10 -10.20 0.83 7.86
C TYR A 10 -11.12 2.03 7.64
N ILE A 11 -12.14 1.91 6.78
CA ILE A 11 -13.05 3.03 6.50
C ILE A 11 -13.77 3.47 7.77
N LEU A 12 -14.32 2.52 8.53
CA LEU A 12 -15.08 2.80 9.74
C LEU A 12 -14.21 3.49 10.82
N LEU A 13 -13.03 2.95 11.11
CA LEU A 13 -12.10 3.55 12.07
C LEU A 13 -11.58 4.91 11.61
N ASN A 14 -11.29 5.06 10.32
CA ASN A 14 -10.83 6.33 9.78
C ASN A 14 -11.91 7.43 9.90
N THR A 15 -13.18 7.09 9.69
CA THR A 15 -14.30 8.03 9.88
C THR A 15 -14.52 8.38 11.35
N ILE A 16 -14.48 7.39 12.26
CA ILE A 16 -14.69 7.62 13.70
C ILE A 16 -13.57 8.47 14.31
N THR A 17 -12.33 8.27 13.84
CA THR A 17 -11.15 8.99 14.35
C THR A 17 -10.84 10.28 13.59
N LEU A 18 -11.76 10.74 12.72
CA LEU A 18 -11.60 11.95 11.91
C LEU A 18 -10.29 11.99 11.09
N GLY A 19 -9.87 10.83 10.56
CA GLY A 19 -8.69 10.73 9.69
C GLY A 19 -7.36 10.46 10.39
N ILE A 20 -7.30 10.55 11.73
CA ILE A 20 -6.06 10.30 12.48
C ILE A 20 -5.62 8.83 12.34
N TYR A 21 -6.56 7.89 12.41
CA TYR A 21 -6.25 6.47 12.22
C TYR A 21 -5.69 6.18 10.83
N GLY A 22 -6.11 6.93 9.81
CA GLY A 22 -5.61 6.79 8.45
C GLY A 22 -4.09 6.95 8.37
N LEU A 23 -3.53 7.94 9.09
CA LEU A 23 -2.09 8.20 9.11
C LEU A 23 -1.29 6.99 9.65
N PHE A 24 -1.73 6.45 10.78
CA PHE A 24 -1.11 5.25 11.37
C PHE A 24 -1.25 4.03 10.46
N PHE A 25 -2.44 3.83 9.89
CA PHE A 25 -2.72 2.71 9.01
C PHE A 25 -1.85 2.71 7.77
N TRP A 26 -1.72 3.86 7.10
CA TRP A 26 -0.89 3.97 5.91
C TRP A 26 0.60 3.84 6.20
N SER A 27 1.08 4.33 7.35
CA SER A 27 2.47 4.07 7.77
C SER A 27 2.74 2.57 7.94
N LYS A 28 1.85 1.86 8.63
CA LYS A 28 1.93 0.40 8.76
C LYS A 28 1.73 -0.35 7.44
N TRP A 29 1.00 0.23 6.49
CA TRP A 29 0.85 -0.31 5.15
C TRP A 29 2.16 -0.16 4.35
N THR A 30 2.84 0.98 4.43
CA THR A 30 4.14 1.20 3.78
C THR A 30 5.22 0.26 4.33
N GLU A 31 5.26 0.03 5.64
CA GLU A 31 6.16 -0.96 6.24
C GLU A 31 5.94 -2.37 5.68
N ASP A 32 4.68 -2.81 5.56
CA ASP A 32 4.37 -4.12 4.97
C ASP A 32 4.76 -4.20 3.49
N VAL A 33 4.55 -3.11 2.74
CA VAL A 33 4.97 -3.04 1.33
C VAL A 33 6.49 -3.15 1.23
N ASN A 34 7.22 -2.39 2.04
CA ASN A 34 8.69 -2.44 2.07
C ASN A 34 9.18 -3.86 2.41
N LYS A 35 8.49 -4.57 3.31
CA LYS A 35 8.82 -5.95 3.67
C LYS A 35 8.56 -6.96 2.54
N ILE A 36 7.50 -6.79 1.76
CA ILE A 36 7.24 -7.63 0.57
C ILE A 36 8.23 -7.30 -0.55
N CYS A 37 8.64 -6.04 -0.64
CA CYS A 37 9.59 -5.55 -1.62
C CYS A 37 11.04 -5.52 -1.09
N GLU A 38 11.33 -6.24 0.00
CA GLU A 38 12.63 -6.24 0.67
C GLU A 38 13.71 -6.71 -0.34
N GLY A 39 14.74 -5.88 -0.58
CA GLY A 39 15.73 -6.06 -1.64
C GLY A 39 15.65 -5.07 -2.83
N ASP A 40 14.66 -4.16 -2.85
CA ASP A 40 14.73 -2.93 -3.67
C ASP A 40 15.59 -1.87 -2.94
N ASP A 41 16.49 -1.19 -3.65
CA ASP A 41 17.40 -0.13 -3.16
C ASP A 41 16.68 1.17 -2.69
N ASP A 42 15.36 1.13 -2.54
CA ASP A 42 14.50 2.30 -2.35
C ASP A 42 13.65 2.10 -1.08
N GLU A 43 14.18 2.44 0.10
CA GLU A 43 13.39 2.43 1.34
C GLU A 43 12.30 3.50 1.25
N SER A 44 11.03 3.07 1.20
CA SER A 44 9.92 4.05 1.11
C SER A 44 9.92 4.94 2.34
N ALA A 45 10.08 6.26 2.13
CA ALA A 45 10.07 7.27 3.17
C ALA A 45 8.84 7.14 4.10
N HIS A 46 9.03 7.42 5.40
CA HIS A 46 7.96 7.42 6.39
C HIS A 46 6.74 8.18 5.91
N TYR A 47 5.57 7.55 5.99
CA TYR A 47 4.30 8.10 5.49
C TYR A 47 3.97 9.48 6.11
N ILE A 48 4.42 9.74 7.33
CA ILE A 48 4.28 11.04 8.01
C ILE A 48 5.00 12.15 7.22
N LEU A 49 6.20 11.87 6.68
CA LEU A 49 6.93 12.80 5.84
C LEU A 49 6.19 13.05 4.52
N VAL A 50 5.62 12.00 3.93
CA VAL A 50 4.81 12.08 2.69
C VAL A 50 3.54 12.91 2.90
N PHE A 51 2.93 12.82 4.08
CA PHE A 51 1.74 13.59 4.44
C PHE A 51 2.06 15.09 4.64
N ILE A 52 3.15 15.40 5.36
CA ILE A 52 3.62 16.78 5.57
C ILE A 52 4.05 17.42 4.25
N LEU A 53 4.87 16.72 3.45
CA LEU A 53 5.27 17.17 2.12
C LEU A 53 4.07 17.26 1.17
N GLY A 54 3.08 16.38 1.33
CA GLY A 54 1.79 16.45 0.65
C GLY A 54 1.11 17.78 0.91
N ILE A 55 0.84 18.13 2.17
CA ILE A 55 0.21 19.43 2.51
C ILE A 55 1.04 20.61 1.99
N CYS A 56 2.37 20.55 2.12
CA CYS A 56 3.28 21.60 1.67
C CYS A 56 3.31 21.78 0.14
N THR A 57 3.08 20.72 -0.63
CA THR A 57 3.11 20.72 -2.10
C THR A 57 1.71 20.71 -2.73
N CYS A 58 0.69 21.13 -1.98
CA CYS A 58 -0.72 21.09 -2.43
C CYS A 58 -1.14 19.68 -2.90
N PHE A 59 -0.77 18.67 -2.12
CA PHE A 59 -1.03 17.24 -2.30
C PHE A 59 -0.29 16.57 -3.48
N ILE A 60 0.53 17.31 -4.25
CA ILE A 60 1.20 16.79 -5.47
C ILE A 60 2.21 15.69 -5.13
N TYR A 61 2.99 15.87 -4.06
CA TYR A 61 3.98 14.88 -3.64
C TYR A 61 3.34 13.52 -3.30
N SER A 62 2.20 13.54 -2.61
CA SER A 62 1.45 12.32 -2.30
C SER A 62 1.02 11.57 -3.56
N LEU A 63 0.87 12.25 -4.71
CA LEU A 63 0.47 11.63 -5.98
C LEU A 63 1.60 10.82 -6.60
N VAL A 64 2.77 11.46 -6.69
CA VAL A 64 3.97 10.83 -7.23
C VAL A 64 4.35 9.63 -6.38
N TRP A 65 4.25 9.76 -5.05
CA TRP A 65 4.52 8.67 -4.13
C TRP A 65 3.53 7.51 -4.31
N ASN A 66 2.23 7.79 -4.45
CA ASN A 66 1.22 6.75 -4.69
C ASN A 66 1.45 6.00 -6.00
N TYR A 67 1.87 6.70 -7.05
CA TYR A 67 2.23 6.09 -8.33
C TYR A 67 3.44 5.16 -8.17
N LYS A 68 4.53 5.66 -7.58
CA LYS A 68 5.76 4.87 -7.34
C LYS A 68 5.48 3.62 -6.51
N MET A 69 4.71 3.74 -5.43
CA MET A 69 4.31 2.58 -4.60
C MET A 69 3.50 1.55 -5.39
N GLY A 70 2.55 2.00 -6.21
CA GLY A 70 1.73 1.11 -7.04
C GLY A 70 2.53 0.35 -8.09
N GLU A 71 3.52 1.01 -8.70
CA GLU A 71 4.39 0.38 -9.70
C GLU A 71 5.32 -0.66 -9.08
N ARG A 72 5.93 -0.36 -7.91
CA ARG A 72 6.76 -1.33 -7.17
C ARG A 72 5.99 -2.58 -6.80
N LEU A 73 4.77 -2.41 -6.29
CA LEU A 73 3.88 -3.54 -5.97
C LEU A 73 3.52 -4.35 -7.22
N PHE A 74 3.32 -3.69 -8.36
CA PHE A 74 3.01 -4.38 -9.61
C PHE A 74 4.21 -5.16 -10.17
N GLN A 75 5.42 -4.63 -10.05
CA GLN A 75 6.64 -5.33 -10.45
C GLN A 75 6.85 -6.58 -9.59
N LYS A 76 6.84 -6.45 -8.25
CA LYS A 76 6.97 -7.60 -7.34
C LYS A 76 5.84 -8.61 -7.48
N ALA A 77 4.62 -8.18 -7.77
CA ALA A 77 3.50 -9.08 -8.05
C ALA A 77 3.74 -9.96 -9.29
N ARG A 78 4.45 -9.44 -10.29
CA ARG A 78 4.84 -10.22 -11.47
C ARG A 78 5.83 -11.31 -11.09
N ASP A 79 6.80 -10.99 -10.24
CA ASP A 79 7.77 -11.95 -9.72
C ASP A 79 7.08 -13.05 -8.88
N TYR A 80 6.10 -12.68 -8.06
CA TYR A 80 5.29 -13.62 -7.27
C TYR A 80 4.21 -14.38 -8.09
N ASN A 81 4.20 -14.26 -9.43
CA ASN A 81 3.18 -14.85 -10.32
C ASN A 81 1.73 -14.54 -9.87
N VAL A 82 1.48 -13.31 -9.42
CA VAL A 82 0.15 -12.80 -9.07
C VAL A 82 -0.39 -12.04 -10.27
N ASN A 83 -1.45 -12.55 -10.88
CA ASN A 83 -2.19 -11.86 -11.93
C ASN A 83 -2.98 -10.67 -11.36
N LEU A 84 -2.27 -9.57 -11.09
CA LEU A 84 -2.89 -8.28 -10.81
C LEU A 84 -3.42 -7.70 -12.13
N LYS A 85 -4.75 -7.70 -12.28
CA LYS A 85 -5.45 -7.24 -13.49
C LYS A 85 -5.23 -5.74 -13.78
N HIS A 86 -4.72 -4.97 -12.82
CA HIS A 86 -4.51 -3.53 -12.94
C HIS A 86 -3.22 -3.05 -12.24
N GLY A 87 -2.37 -2.27 -12.91
CA GLY A 87 -1.10 -1.71 -12.39
C GLY A 87 -1.25 -0.36 -11.66
N GLY A 88 -0.13 0.31 -11.35
CA GLY A 88 -0.08 1.55 -10.56
C GLY A 88 -0.94 2.71 -11.11
N ILE A 89 -1.15 2.76 -12.43
CA ILE A 89 -2.04 3.70 -13.13
C ILE A 89 -3.49 3.58 -12.68
N TYR A 90 -3.97 2.38 -12.36
CA TYR A 90 -5.36 2.17 -11.96
C TYR A 90 -5.63 2.71 -10.55
N ILE A 91 -4.64 2.59 -9.65
CA ILE A 91 -4.68 3.20 -8.31
C ILE A 91 -4.72 4.73 -8.42
N MET A 92 -4.03 5.29 -9.42
CA MET A 92 -4.03 6.72 -9.72
C MET A 92 -5.36 7.20 -10.33
N LEU A 93 -6.04 6.39 -11.14
CA LEU A 93 -7.32 6.72 -11.77
C LEU A 93 -8.42 6.99 -10.74
N TRP A 94 -8.45 6.24 -9.64
CA TRP A 94 -9.42 6.40 -8.55
C TRP A 94 -9.11 7.55 -7.58
N ARG A 95 -8.27 8.52 -7.98
CA ARG A 95 -7.93 9.71 -7.18
C ARG A 95 -9.16 10.45 -6.66
N PHE A 96 -10.17 10.61 -7.50
CA PHE A 96 -11.38 11.37 -7.18
C PHE A 96 -12.26 10.68 -6.13
N LEU A 97 -11.99 9.41 -5.80
CA LEU A 97 -12.70 8.64 -4.79
C LEU A 97 -11.67 7.99 -3.84
N PRO A 98 -11.19 8.73 -2.81
CA PRO A 98 -10.11 8.26 -1.94
C PRO A 98 -10.45 6.96 -1.20
N PHE A 99 -11.72 6.75 -0.86
CA PHE A 99 -12.18 5.50 -0.26
C PHE A 99 -12.00 4.30 -1.19
N VAL A 100 -12.36 4.44 -2.47
CA VAL A 100 -12.24 3.37 -3.46
C VAL A 100 -10.77 3.02 -3.67
N SER A 101 -9.90 4.01 -3.87
CA SER A 101 -8.45 3.82 -3.98
C SER A 101 -7.87 3.08 -2.75
N SER A 102 -8.34 3.43 -1.55
CA SER A 102 -7.91 2.79 -0.30
C SER A 102 -8.29 1.30 -0.24
N VAL A 103 -9.54 0.97 -0.60
CA VAL A 103 -10.02 -0.42 -0.65
C VAL A 103 -9.19 -1.25 -1.62
N TYR A 104 -8.89 -0.71 -2.80
CA TYR A 104 -8.07 -1.40 -3.79
C TYR A 104 -6.66 -1.67 -3.28
N LYS A 105 -5.96 -0.66 -2.75
CA LYS A 105 -4.59 -0.84 -2.20
C LYS A 105 -4.54 -1.90 -1.10
N ILE A 106 -5.54 -1.93 -0.22
CA ILE A 106 -5.64 -2.95 0.84
C ILE A 106 -5.85 -4.34 0.24
N LYS A 107 -6.72 -4.49 -0.76
CA LYS A 107 -6.96 -5.77 -1.44
C LYS A 107 -5.70 -6.27 -2.17
N TYR A 108 -4.99 -5.37 -2.85
CA TYR A 108 -3.75 -5.66 -3.55
C TYR A 108 -2.66 -6.15 -2.59
N LEU A 109 -2.43 -5.40 -1.51
CA LEU A 109 -1.46 -5.80 -0.49
C LEU A 109 -1.83 -7.15 0.13
N ASN A 110 -3.11 -7.39 0.41
CA ASN A 110 -3.56 -8.66 0.97
C ASN A 110 -3.27 -9.85 0.04
N GLN A 111 -3.41 -9.69 -1.27
CA GLN A 111 -3.10 -10.76 -2.23
C GLN A 111 -1.61 -11.06 -2.27
N LEU A 112 -0.78 -10.02 -2.25
CA LEU A 112 0.68 -10.16 -2.19
C LEU A 112 1.15 -10.77 -0.86
N ALA A 113 0.56 -10.34 0.27
CA ALA A 113 0.87 -10.87 1.59
C ALA A 113 0.58 -12.37 1.69
N ILE A 114 -0.48 -12.88 1.04
CA ILE A 114 -0.77 -14.32 1.01
C ILE A 114 0.35 -15.08 0.29
N ARG A 115 0.83 -14.58 -0.86
CA ARG A 115 1.92 -15.22 -1.60
C ARG A 115 3.25 -15.13 -0.86
N TYR A 116 3.59 -13.96 -0.34
CA TYR A 116 4.79 -13.77 0.47
C TYR A 116 4.80 -14.68 1.70
N ASN A 117 3.68 -14.81 2.41
CA ASN A 117 3.61 -15.73 3.55
C ASN A 117 3.77 -17.20 3.11
N ALA A 118 3.27 -17.58 1.92
CA ALA A 118 3.47 -18.93 1.39
C ALA A 118 4.94 -19.20 1.01
N THR A 119 5.67 -18.21 0.49
CA THR A 119 7.10 -18.36 0.16
C THR A 119 7.98 -18.42 1.40
N VAL A 120 7.70 -17.61 2.42
CA VAL A 120 8.46 -17.65 3.68
C VAL A 120 8.26 -18.98 4.40
N VAL A 121 7.03 -19.52 4.42
CA VAL A 121 6.76 -20.84 5.02
C VAL A 121 7.52 -21.97 4.31
N SER A 122 7.70 -21.90 2.99
CA SER A 122 8.47 -22.91 2.25
C SER A 122 9.99 -22.82 2.41
N GLU A 123 10.52 -21.72 2.95
CA GLU A 123 11.96 -21.59 3.26
C GLU A 123 12.29 -22.12 4.67
N ASP A 124 11.29 -22.19 5.55
CA ASP A 124 11.42 -22.66 6.94
C ASP A 124 11.21 -24.19 7.08
N GLU A 125 10.88 -24.91 6.00
CA GLU A 125 10.59 -26.36 5.94
C GLU A 125 11.72 -27.14 5.26
#